data_AF-X1FMJ3-F1
#
_entry.id   AF-X1FMJ3-F1
#
_cell.length_a   1.000
_cell.length_b   1.000
_cell.length_c   1.000
_cell.angle_alpha   90.00
_cell.angle_beta   90.00
_cell.angle_gamma   90.00
#
_symmetry.space_group_name_H-M   'P 1'
#
loop_
_entity.id
_entity.type
_entity.pdbx_description
1 polymer ?
#
loop_
_entity_poly.entity_id
_entity_poly.type
_entity_poly.pdbx_seq_one_letter_code
_entity_poly.pdbx_strand_id
1 'polypeptide(L)'
;MNLFISFFALLIGPNKELNSIKYQLEAIKWSLKASNYYCYEDAKALDKIIERFISFESPKKQAKAERFYSKFLELRKNPINDLKFMIFCPLRILRIHINAIIFRKLIKRKVSRKSSLPKDQIIDKRSFPLTY
;
A
#
# COMPACT_ATOMS: atom_id res chain seq x y z
N MET A 1 0.32 2.89 15.16
CA MET A 1 1.56 3.59 15.60
C MET A 1 1.98 4.70 14.63
N ASN A 2 2.23 4.40 13.35
CA ASN A 2 2.72 5.39 12.38
C ASN A 2 1.76 6.56 12.08
N LEU A 3 0.44 6.33 12.14
CA LEU A 3 -0.57 7.38 12.01
C LEU A 3 -0.47 8.41 13.15
N PHE A 4 -0.26 7.93 14.39
CA PHE A 4 -0.07 8.81 15.54
C PHE A 4 1.24 9.59 15.44
N ILE A 5 2.35 8.95 15.03
CA ILE A 5 3.62 9.64 14.80
C ILE A 5 3.47 10.75 13.76
N SER A 6 2.76 10.50 12.66
CA SER A 6 2.50 11.53 11.63
C SER A 6 1.61 12.67 12.15
N PHE A 7 0.62 12.37 12.98
CA PHE A 7 -0.29 13.35 13.55
C PHE A 7 0.38 14.23 14.61
N PHE A 8 1.16 13.64 15.52
CA PHE A 8 1.92 14.38 16.52
C PHE A 8 3.07 15.19 15.90
N ALA A 9 3.72 14.69 14.84
CA ALA A 9 4.69 15.47 14.08
C ALA A 9 4.08 16.73 13.43
N LEU A 10 2.81 16.66 13.00
CA LEU A 10 2.08 17.82 12.49
C LEU A 10 1.77 18.84 13.61
N LEU A 11 1.37 18.37 14.80
CA LEU A 11 1.09 19.21 15.96
C LEU A 11 2.34 19.96 16.48
N ILE A 12 3.51 19.34 16.36
CA ILE A 12 4.80 19.92 16.79
C ILE A 12 5.47 20.75 15.68
N GLY A 13 4.91 20.73 14.46
CA GLY A 13 5.42 21.42 13.28
C GLY A 13 5.69 22.94 13.39
N PRO A 14 4.98 23.75 14.20
CA PRO A 14 5.33 25.17 14.34
C PRO A 14 6.64 25.43 15.10
N ASN A 15 7.19 24.45 15.84
CA ASN A 15 8.51 24.57 16.46
C ASN A 15 9.60 24.19 15.44
N LYS A 16 10.27 25.21 14.88
CA LYS A 16 11.36 25.08 13.87
C LYS A 16 12.54 24.20 14.30
N GLU A 17 12.70 23.91 15.60
CA GLU A 17 13.83 23.14 16.13
C GLU A 17 13.70 21.62 15.96
N LEU A 18 12.50 21.10 15.67
CA LEU A 18 12.29 19.67 15.53
C LEU A 18 12.26 19.29 14.06
N ASN A 19 13.12 18.33 13.67
CA ASN A 19 13.21 17.71 12.34
C ASN A 19 11.94 16.90 11.97
N SER A 20 10.76 17.52 12.11
CA SER A 20 9.43 16.92 12.00
C SER A 20 9.22 16.26 10.64
N ILE A 21 9.78 16.84 9.57
CA ILE A 21 9.69 16.23 8.25
C ILE A 21 10.38 14.86 8.17
N LYS A 22 11.52 14.65 8.82
CA LYS A 22 12.21 13.35 8.81
C LYS A 22 11.34 12.27 9.45
N TYR A 23 10.68 12.60 10.55
CA TYR A 23 9.74 11.69 11.22
C TYR A 23 8.53 11.35 10.35
N GLN A 24 8.01 12.33 9.62
CA GLN A 24 6.91 12.10 8.69
C GLN A 24 7.32 11.23 7.49
N LEU A 25 8.52 11.44 6.94
CA LEU A 25 9.05 10.61 5.85
C LEU A 25 9.26 9.16 6.31
N GLU A 26 9.80 8.98 7.52
CA GLU A 26 9.91 7.65 8.14
C GLU A 26 8.53 7.02 8.38
N ALA A 27 7.54 7.79 8.84
CA ALA A 27 6.19 7.31 9.02
C ALA A 27 5.57 6.81 7.70
N ILE A 28 5.71 7.55 6.60
CA ILE A 28 5.28 7.10 5.27
C ILE A 28 6.00 5.81 4.87
N LYS A 29 7.33 5.77 5.00
CA LYS A 29 8.16 4.61 4.63
C LYS A 29 7.68 3.35 5.36
N TRP A 30 7.52 3.43 6.67
CA TRP A 30 7.10 2.30 7.48
C TRP A 30 5.63 1.93 7.24
N SER A 31 4.75 2.89 6.99
CA SER A 31 3.37 2.60 6.59
C SER A 31 3.28 1.87 5.26
N LEU A 32 4.06 2.27 4.25
CA LEU A 32 4.14 1.56 2.97
C LEU A 32 4.66 0.14 3.15
N LYS A 33 5.77 -0.04 3.88
CA LYS A 33 6.36 -1.36 4.14
C LYS A 33 5.41 -2.28 4.89
N ALA A 34 4.81 -1.79 5.98
CA ALA A 34 3.88 -2.58 6.80
C ALA A 34 2.63 -2.96 6.01
N SER A 35 2.03 -2.03 5.26
CA SER A 35 0.86 -2.33 4.43
C SER A 35 1.20 -3.26 3.27
N ASN A 36 2.38 -3.14 2.65
CA ASN A 36 2.81 -4.07 1.61
C ASN A 36 2.97 -5.50 2.16
N TYR A 37 3.67 -5.65 3.28
CA TYR A 37 3.83 -6.94 3.93
C TYR A 37 2.49 -7.54 4.36
N TYR A 38 1.56 -6.71 4.84
CA TYR A 38 0.20 -7.15 5.15
C TYR A 38 -0.57 -7.68 3.93
N CYS A 39 -0.30 -7.16 2.73
CA CYS A 39 -1.01 -7.55 1.51
C CYS A 39 -0.36 -8.71 0.75
N TYR A 40 0.97 -8.73 0.71
CA TYR A 40 1.76 -9.59 -0.17
C TYR A 40 2.75 -10.50 0.56
N GLU A 41 2.94 -10.29 1.87
CA GLU A 41 3.88 -11.04 2.70
C GLU A 41 5.32 -11.01 2.15
N ASP A 42 5.68 -9.94 1.42
CA ASP A 42 6.99 -9.76 0.80
C ASP A 42 7.73 -8.48 1.27
N ALA A 43 9.05 -8.53 1.16
CA ALA A 43 9.97 -7.44 1.51
C ALA A 43 10.62 -6.85 0.25
N LYS A 44 9.81 -6.18 -0.58
CA LYS A 44 10.28 -5.53 -1.82
C LYS A 44 10.95 -4.18 -1.55
N ALA A 45 11.72 -3.72 -2.53
CA ALA A 45 12.29 -2.37 -2.56
C ALA A 45 11.18 -1.31 -2.52
N LEU A 46 11.47 -0.16 -1.93
CA LEU A 46 10.47 0.89 -1.70
C LEU A 46 9.82 1.38 -3.00
N ASP A 47 10.58 1.52 -4.07
CA ASP A 47 10.07 1.97 -5.38
C ASP A 47 9.02 1.00 -5.93
N LYS A 48 9.27 -0.31 -5.79
CA LYS A 48 8.31 -1.36 -6.17
C LYS A 48 7.05 -1.36 -5.29
N ILE A 49 7.20 -1.06 -4.01
CA ILE A 49 6.06 -0.90 -3.11
C ILE A 49 5.23 0.32 -3.55
N ILE A 50 5.87 1.44 -3.87
CA ILE A 50 5.22 2.65 -4.34
C ILE A 50 4.44 2.40 -5.64
N GLU A 51 5.06 1.74 -6.63
CA GLU A 51 4.41 1.35 -7.88
C GLU A 51 3.11 0.56 -7.62
N ARG A 52 3.15 -0.42 -6.73
CA ARG A 52 1.96 -1.20 -6.34
C ARG A 52 0.87 -0.32 -5.74
N PHE A 53 1.22 0.55 -4.80
CA PHE A 53 0.23 1.43 -4.16
C PHE A 53 -0.35 2.48 -5.12
N ILE A 54 0.41 2.93 -6.12
CA ILE A 54 -0.11 3.77 -7.21
C ILE A 54 -1.09 2.97 -8.05
N SER A 55 -0.76 1.72 -8.42
CA SER A 55 -1.64 0.87 -9.23
C SER A 55 -2.98 0.55 -8.54
N PHE A 56 -3.03 0.61 -7.20
CA PHE A 56 -4.26 0.44 -6.42
C PHE A 56 -5.18 1.65 -6.41
N GLU A 57 -4.68 2.83 -6.74
CA GLU A 57 -5.51 4.04 -6.81
C GLU A 57 -6.36 4.03 -8.07
N SER A 58 -7.54 4.65 -8.01
CA SER A 58 -8.38 4.79 -9.20
C SER A 58 -7.67 5.64 -10.28
N PRO A 59 -7.94 5.43 -11.58
CA PRO A 59 -7.25 6.14 -12.66
C PRO A 59 -7.24 7.67 -12.48
N LYS A 60 -8.37 8.24 -12.01
CA LYS A 60 -8.50 9.68 -11.71
C LYS A 60 -7.58 10.17 -10.59
N LYS A 61 -7.11 9.29 -9.71
CA LYS A 61 -6.28 9.58 -8.53
C LYS A 61 -4.82 9.14 -8.69
N GLN A 62 -4.50 8.32 -9.69
CA GLN A 62 -3.15 7.81 -9.96
C GLN A 62 -2.15 8.96 -10.16
N ALA A 63 -2.45 9.93 -11.05
CA ALA A 63 -1.59 11.09 -11.26
C ALA A 63 -1.32 11.90 -9.96
N LYS A 64 -2.32 11.99 -9.06
CA LYS A 64 -2.15 12.65 -7.76
C LYS A 64 -1.35 11.80 -6.77
N ALA A 65 -1.39 10.48 -6.89
CA ALA A 65 -0.57 9.58 -6.09
C ALA A 65 0.89 9.60 -6.56
N GLU A 66 1.13 9.52 -7.86
CA GLU A 66 2.46 9.64 -8.48
C GLU A 66 3.15 10.94 -8.07
N ARG A 67 2.47 12.08 -8.18
CA ARG A 67 3.02 13.38 -7.75
C ARG A 67 3.39 13.38 -6.26
N PHE A 68 2.55 12.77 -5.41
CA PHE A 68 2.83 12.67 -3.99
C PHE A 68 4.04 11.79 -3.69
N TYR A 69 4.12 10.61 -4.31
CA TYR A 69 5.22 9.67 -4.07
C TYR A 69 6.54 10.14 -4.70
N SER A 70 6.49 10.83 -5.84
CA SER A 70 7.66 11.47 -6.45
C SER A 70 8.23 12.53 -5.50
N LYS A 71 7.35 13.39 -4.95
CA LYS A 71 7.73 14.39 -3.96
C LYS A 71 8.24 13.76 -2.66
N PHE A 72 7.65 12.66 -2.23
CA PHE A 72 8.15 11.89 -1.08
C PHE A 72 9.58 11.37 -1.32
N LEU A 73 9.87 10.81 -2.49
CA LEU A 73 11.21 10.32 -2.84
C LEU A 73 12.23 11.47 -2.91
N GLU A 74 11.83 12.61 -3.45
CA GLU A 74 12.64 13.83 -3.50
C GLU A 74 12.99 14.35 -2.09
N LEU A 75 11.97 14.53 -1.24
CA LEU A 75 12.12 14.97 0.15
C LEU A 75 12.92 13.99 1.00
N ARG A 76 12.99 12.71 0.59
CA ARG A 76 13.84 11.71 1.25
C ARG A 76 15.32 11.90 0.95
N LYS A 77 15.67 12.45 -0.22
CA LYS A 77 17.05 12.78 -0.58
C LYS A 77 17.47 14.11 0.05
N ASN A 78 16.59 15.11 -0.05
CA ASN A 78 16.80 16.45 0.48
C ASN A 78 15.63 16.86 1.40
N PRO A 79 15.74 16.66 2.73
CA PRO A 79 14.69 17.00 3.66
C PRO A 79 14.50 18.52 3.77
N ILE A 80 13.55 19.07 3.01
CA ILE A 80 13.18 20.49 3.02
C ILE A 80 11.80 20.63 3.65
N ASN A 81 11.64 21.57 4.59
CA ASN A 81 10.39 21.72 5.35
C ASN A 81 9.24 22.21 4.46
N ASP A 82 8.45 21.27 3.91
CA ASP A 82 7.31 21.56 3.04
C ASP A 82 5.99 21.35 3.79
N LEU A 83 5.47 22.44 4.37
CA LEU A 83 4.23 22.43 5.15
C LEU A 83 3.04 21.82 4.39
N LYS A 84 2.94 22.07 3.08
CA LYS A 84 1.85 21.54 2.25
C LYS A 84 1.95 20.02 2.19
N PHE A 85 3.15 19.48 1.96
CA PHE A 85 3.39 18.04 2.00
C PHE A 85 3.09 17.44 3.37
N MET A 86 3.51 18.13 4.44
CA MET A 86 3.31 17.66 5.81
C MET A 86 1.83 17.54 6.19
N ILE A 87 0.99 18.48 5.75
CA ILE A 87 -0.47 18.44 5.97
C ILE A 87 -1.11 17.27 5.21
N PHE A 88 -0.66 16.98 3.98
CA PHE A 88 -1.20 15.87 3.20
C PHE A 88 -0.67 14.49 3.62
N CYS A 89 0.41 14.45 4.39
CA CYS A 89 1.08 13.21 4.80
C CYS A 89 0.18 12.28 5.65
N PRO A 90 -0.48 12.75 6.75
CA PRO A 90 -1.42 11.92 7.51
C PRO A 90 -2.56 11.34 6.66
N LEU A 91 -3.14 12.17 5.78
CA LEU A 91 -4.22 11.76 4.88
C LEU A 91 -3.78 10.66 3.92
N ARG A 92 -2.53 10.72 3.44
CA ARG A 92 -1.96 9.69 2.57
C ARG A 92 -1.63 8.40 3.30
N ILE A 93 -1.09 8.47 4.51
CA ILE A 93 -0.87 7.31 5.37
C ILE A 93 -2.20 6.58 5.62
N LEU A 94 -3.26 7.31 5.94
CA LEU A 94 -4.59 6.73 6.13
C LEU A 94 -5.07 5.99 4.87
N ARG A 95 -4.91 6.61 3.69
CA ARG A 95 -5.25 5.96 2.41
C ARG A 95 -4.46 4.68 2.14
N ILE A 96 -3.15 4.68 2.42
CA ILE A 96 -2.29 3.48 2.26
C ILE A 96 -2.85 2.33 3.10
N HIS A 97 -3.24 2.58 4.34
CA HIS A 97 -3.81 1.56 5.21
C HIS A 97 -5.21 1.10 4.76
N ILE A 98 -6.09 2.03 4.36
CA ILE A 98 -7.43 1.69 3.84
C ILE A 98 -7.32 0.82 2.58
N ASN A 99 -6.47 1.21 1.62
CA ASN A 99 -6.28 0.47 0.37
C ASN A 99 -5.76 -0.95 0.66
N ALA A 100 -4.83 -1.09 1.59
CA ALA A 100 -4.30 -2.39 2.00
C ALA A 100 -5.36 -3.31 2.63
N ILE A 101 -6.20 -2.76 3.51
CA ILE A 101 -7.31 -3.50 4.14
C ILE A 101 -8.32 -3.95 3.08
N ILE A 102 -8.72 -3.05 2.17
CA ILE A 102 -9.66 -3.37 1.09
C ILE A 102 -9.08 -4.46 0.20
N PHE A 103 -7.81 -4.35 -0.19
CA PHE A 103 -7.14 -5.32 -1.02
C PHE A 103 -7.09 -6.71 -0.37
N ARG A 104 -6.70 -6.80 0.91
CA ARG A 104 -6.67 -8.11 1.61
C ARG A 104 -8.06 -8.72 1.74
N LYS A 105 -9.11 -7.91 1.96
CA LYS A 105 -10.51 -8.38 1.93
C LYS A 105 -10.89 -8.94 0.56
N LEU A 106 -10.50 -8.28 -0.53
CA LEU A 106 -10.77 -8.75 -1.90
C LEU A 106 -10.04 -10.06 -2.22
N ILE A 107 -8.77 -10.21 -1.82
CA ILE A 107 -8.03 -11.46 -1.97
C ILE A 107 -8.70 -12.58 -1.19
N LYS A 108 -9.01 -12.39 0.10
CA LYS A 108 -9.68 -13.42 0.92
C LYS A 108 -11.01 -13.87 0.30
N ARG A 109 -11.81 -12.94 -0.22
CA ARG A 109 -13.06 -13.25 -0.94
C ARG A 109 -12.82 -14.07 -2.21
N LYS A 110 -11.79 -13.74 -3.00
CA LYS A 110 -11.42 -14.52 -4.20
C LYS A 110 -10.94 -15.93 -3.85
N VAL A 111 -10.12 -16.08 -2.80
CA VAL A 111 -9.66 -17.39 -2.32
C VAL A 111 -10.83 -18.25 -1.86
N SER A 112 -11.75 -17.67 -1.06
CA SER A 112 -12.97 -18.35 -0.59
C SER A 112 -13.89 -18.79 -1.73
N ARG A 113 -14.05 -17.97 -2.79
CA ARG A 113 -14.80 -18.35 -3.99
C ARG A 113 -14.10 -19.41 -4.84
N LYS A 114 -12.77 -19.43 -4.85
CA LYS A 114 -12.00 -20.44 -5.59
C LYS A 114 -12.02 -21.80 -4.90
N SER A 115 -12.07 -21.83 -3.57
CA SER A 115 -12.23 -23.07 -2.79
C SER A 115 -13.65 -23.65 -2.82
N SER A 116 -14.65 -22.88 -3.24
CA SER A 116 -16.05 -23.34 -3.38
C SER A 116 -16.41 -23.82 -4.80
N LEU A 117 -15.46 -23.86 -5.74
CA LEU A 117 -15.64 -24.54 -7.02
C LEU A 117 -15.47 -26.06 -6.80
N PRO A 118 -16.38 -26.92 -7.31
CA PRO A 118 -16.31 -28.36 -7.09
C PRO A 118 -14.98 -28.92 -7.62
N LYS A 119 -14.34 -29.80 -6.84
CA LYS A 119 -13.13 -30.55 -7.27
C LYS A 119 -13.43 -31.64 -8.32
N ASP A 120 -14.69 -31.82 -8.71
CA ASP A 120 -15.13 -32.95 -9.54
C ASP A 120 -15.14 -32.63 -11.03
N GLN A 121 -14.00 -32.19 -11.58
CA GLN A 121 -13.74 -32.26 -13.01
C GLN A 121 -12.34 -32.80 -13.31
N ILE A 122 -11.86 -33.74 -12.49
CA ILE A 122 -10.90 -34.72 -12.98
C ILE A 122 -11.72 -35.73 -13.79
N ILE A 123 -11.94 -35.43 -15.06
CA ILE A 123 -12.43 -36.41 -16.03
C ILE A 123 -11.39 -37.53 -16.05
N ASP A 124 -11.76 -38.66 -15.44
CA ASP A 124 -10.99 -39.90 -15.49
C ASP A 124 -10.93 -40.35 -16.95
N LYS A 125 -9.78 -40.16 -17.60
CA LYS A 125 -9.53 -40.58 -19.00
C LYS A 125 -9.33 -42.11 -19.11
N ARG A 126 -10.02 -42.91 -18.31
CA ARG A 126 -9.87 -44.37 -18.30
C ARG A 126 -11.20 -45.11 -18.11
N SER A 127 -12.19 -44.82 -18.95
CA SER A 127 -13.31 -45.74 -19.12
C SER A 127 -14.12 -45.42 -20.36
N PHE A 128 -13.62 -45.84 -21.51
CA PHE A 128 -14.49 -46.24 -22.62
C PHE A 128 -13.90 -47.48 -23.29
N PRO A 129 -14.43 -48.68 -23.03
CA PRO A 129 -14.38 -49.74 -24.01
C PRO A 129 -15.52 -49.50 -25.01
N LEU A 130 -15.28 -49.83 -26.28
CA LEU A 130 -16.21 -50.47 -27.20
C LEU A 130 -15.66 -50.31 -28.62
N THR A 131 -15.23 -51.42 -29.20
CA THR A 131 -15.40 -51.65 -30.63
C THR A 131 -15.53 -53.15 -30.86
N TYR A 132 -16.53 -53.45 -31.70
CA TYR A 132 -17.25 -54.67 -32.03
C TYR A 132 -16.46 -55.96 -32.21
#